data_AF-A0A428PJY5-F1
#
_entry.id   AF-A0A428PJY5-F1
#
_cell.length_a   1.000
_cell.length_b   1.000
_cell.length_c   1.000
_cell.angle_alpha   90.00
_cell.angle_beta   90.00
_cell.angle_gamma   90.00
#
_symmetry.space_group_name_H-M   'P 1'
#
loop_
_entity.id
_entity.type
_entity.pdbx_description
1 polymer ?
#
loop_
_entity_poly.entity_id
_entity_poly.type
_entity_poly.pdbx_seq_one_letter_code
_entity_poly.pdbx_strand_id
1 'polypeptide(L)'
;MNIEDLNSLHRRAADLNQRVRDAACRGRHQRDEILNRRVNRTTLDEYMTACHELIFSGFAVETDTRELSLGYAEMPKDKPCPKLKPWVDFIDQQKLTFGKLYDALGSETRVFENRDVMERLWKGRSPRKPIGDETFFRFFMRDSFEKPVAHIISELAKIENVREAFGLEDGIEFTEKQDFVIDTSGAAYDGHMPFPCTPGSYVDRKDEASPAQLQVVCVVEWKLPHMLTTPRLRAGLREMDVFEEVANRESMLPACGDSTARFRYHAEKLTAYALTDAYDQMINEGIEYGLVTTGEATVFLKVNWDEPGTLYYHLAEFGPEVMGYLSDVPICTAVGQHLAFILMILGQQSQHTREERRRAVAGLKTWKADFVDLWRSIPESERWVSPENCLEPMTYEGVDRSPKFPASEECDDTLVNEDCDETLVNEDESPESSGDESTSWVDLGDGGDWSFV
;
A
#
# COMPACT_ATOMS: atom_id res chain seq x y z
N MET A 1 -26.17 34.67 56.81
CA MET A 1 -25.68 33.44 56.16
C MET A 1 -25.78 32.34 57.19
N ASN A 2 -26.67 31.36 56.99
CA ASN A 2 -26.92 30.32 57.98
C ASN A 2 -25.84 29.23 57.87
N ILE A 3 -25.67 28.39 58.89
CA ILE A 3 -24.62 27.34 58.92
C ILE A 3 -24.72 26.40 57.69
N GLU A 4 -25.93 26.16 57.21
CA GLU A 4 -26.20 25.37 56.00
C GLU A 4 -25.65 26.02 54.71
N ASP A 5 -25.72 27.34 54.59
CA ASP A 5 -25.16 28.09 53.45
C ASP A 5 -23.64 28.01 53.43
N LEU A 6 -23.01 28.11 54.61
CA LEU A 6 -21.55 28.01 54.74
C LEU A 6 -21.05 26.59 54.42
N ASN A 7 -21.81 25.56 54.82
CA ASN A 7 -21.52 24.16 54.49
C ASN A 7 -21.78 23.84 53.01
N SER A 8 -22.75 24.50 52.39
CA SER A 8 -23.02 24.43 50.94
C SER A 8 -21.87 25.07 50.14
N LEU A 9 -21.40 26.24 50.57
CA LEU A 9 -20.25 26.92 49.96
C LEU A 9 -18.95 26.12 50.11
N HIS A 10 -18.68 25.54 51.28
CA HIS A 10 -17.52 24.66 51.47
C HIS A 10 -17.58 23.42 50.57
N ARG A 11 -18.75 22.79 50.43
CA ARG A 11 -18.92 21.65 49.51
C ARG A 11 -18.68 22.04 48.06
N ARG A 12 -19.20 23.19 47.62
CA ARG A 12 -18.95 23.72 46.27
C ARG A 12 -17.48 24.06 46.03
N ALA A 13 -16.80 24.65 47.02
CA ALA A 13 -15.38 24.95 46.92
C ALA A 13 -14.51 23.68 46.87
N ALA A 14 -14.87 22.65 47.65
CA ALA A 14 -14.20 21.34 47.61
C ALA A 14 -14.41 20.64 46.25
N ASP A 15 -15.64 20.63 45.72
CA ASP A 15 -15.95 20.04 44.41
C ASP A 15 -15.21 20.76 43.26
N LEU A 16 -15.16 22.11 43.30
CA LEU A 16 -14.42 22.89 42.30
C LEU A 16 -12.91 22.60 42.37
N ASN A 17 -12.34 22.53 43.58
CA ASN A 17 -10.92 22.18 43.77
C ASN A 17 -10.61 20.76 43.29
N GLN A 18 -11.54 19.81 43.49
CA GLN A 18 -11.39 18.45 42.98
C GLN A 18 -11.42 18.44 41.44
N ARG A 19 -12.38 19.13 40.81
CA ARG A 19 -12.44 19.24 39.34
C ARG A 19 -11.19 19.87 38.74
N VAL A 20 -10.62 20.89 39.40
CA VAL A 20 -9.35 21.51 38.97
C VAL A 20 -8.19 20.54 39.08
N ARG A 21 -8.10 19.77 40.17
CA ARG A 21 -7.06 18.74 40.34
C ARG A 21 -7.20 17.62 39.31
N ASP A 22 -8.42 17.15 39.06
CA ASP A 22 -8.68 16.10 38.09
C ASP A 22 -8.37 16.59 36.66
N ALA A 23 -8.73 17.83 36.33
CA ALA A 23 -8.37 18.45 35.04
C ALA A 23 -6.86 18.61 34.89
N ALA A 24 -6.16 19.02 35.95
CA ALA A 24 -4.69 19.12 35.94
C ALA A 24 -4.00 17.74 35.85
N CYS A 25 -4.56 16.71 36.48
CA CYS A 25 -4.08 15.34 36.40
C CYS A 25 -4.29 14.76 35.00
N ARG A 26 -5.50 14.91 34.42
CA ARG A 26 -5.78 14.55 33.03
C ARG A 26 -4.86 15.30 32.06
N GLY A 27 -4.65 16.59 32.26
CA GLY A 27 -3.75 17.39 31.43
C GLY A 27 -2.27 16.98 31.53
N ARG A 28 -1.81 16.51 32.70
CA ARG A 28 -0.47 15.91 32.84
C ARG A 28 -0.38 14.57 32.14
N HIS A 29 -1.33 13.67 32.40
CA HIS A 29 -1.35 12.35 31.78
C HIS A 29 -1.39 12.43 30.25
N GLN A 30 -2.23 13.31 29.70
CA GLN A 30 -2.30 13.54 28.26
C GLN A 30 -1.00 14.11 27.68
N ARG A 31 -0.29 14.98 28.41
CA ARG A 31 1.03 15.47 28.00
C ARG A 31 2.07 14.38 28.02
N ASP A 32 2.10 13.57 29.07
CA ASP A 32 3.05 12.46 29.21
C ASP A 32 2.80 11.39 28.13
N GLU A 33 1.54 11.10 27.79
CA GLU A 33 1.17 10.23 26.67
C GLU A 33 1.62 10.80 25.32
N ILE A 34 1.40 12.09 25.06
CA ILE A 34 1.87 12.74 23.82
C ILE A 34 3.39 12.67 23.71
N LEU A 35 4.10 12.92 24.81
CA LEU A 35 5.56 12.86 24.84
C LEU A 35 6.06 11.43 24.61
N ASN A 36 5.45 10.45 25.29
CA ASN A 36 5.78 9.04 25.12
C ASN A 36 5.53 8.57 23.68
N ARG A 37 4.42 8.98 23.04
CA ARG A 37 4.15 8.67 21.62
C ARG A 37 5.16 9.29 20.67
N ARG A 38 5.78 10.41 21.02
CA ARG A 38 6.81 11.09 20.20
C ARG A 38 8.18 10.44 20.29
N VAL A 39 8.53 9.91 21.46
CA VAL A 39 9.87 9.37 21.76
C VAL A 39 9.94 7.85 21.56
N ASN A 40 8.84 7.13 21.77
CA ASN A 40 8.80 5.68 21.57
C ASN A 40 8.78 5.31 20.08
N ARG A 41 9.31 4.12 19.77
CA ARG A 41 9.18 3.51 18.44
C ARG A 41 7.69 3.40 18.07
N THR A 42 7.42 3.58 16.79
CA THR A 42 6.05 3.56 16.26
C THR A 42 5.62 2.15 15.89
N THR A 43 4.32 1.89 15.99
CA THR A 43 3.69 0.72 15.34
C THR A 43 3.65 0.92 13.83
N LEU A 44 3.30 -0.12 13.07
CA LEU A 44 3.13 -0.01 11.62
C LEU A 44 2.11 1.09 11.25
N ASP A 45 0.97 1.12 11.94
CA ASP A 45 -0.11 2.07 11.68
C ASP A 45 0.29 3.51 12.03
N GLU A 46 0.97 3.69 13.16
CA GLU A 46 1.52 4.99 13.56
C GLU A 46 2.55 5.49 12.54
N TYR A 47 3.39 4.59 12.01
CA TYR A 47 4.38 4.92 10.99
C TYR A 47 3.74 5.30 9.64
N MET A 48 2.81 4.49 9.12
CA MET A 48 2.11 4.77 7.87
C MET A 48 1.29 6.06 7.94
N THR A 49 0.62 6.31 9.08
CA THR A 49 -0.08 7.57 9.32
C THR A 49 0.88 8.75 9.31
N ALA A 50 2.01 8.62 10.00
CA ALA A 50 3.03 9.68 10.01
C ALA A 50 3.59 9.94 8.61
N CYS A 51 3.86 8.90 7.79
CA CYS A 51 4.22 9.03 6.37
C CYS A 51 3.25 9.92 5.61
N HIS A 52 1.95 9.67 5.77
CA HIS A 52 0.93 10.45 5.11
C HIS A 52 0.89 11.90 5.59
N GLU A 53 0.87 12.13 6.91
CA GLU A 53 0.77 13.47 7.52
C GLU A 53 1.97 14.37 7.21
N LEU A 54 3.17 13.80 7.16
CA LEU A 54 4.41 14.59 7.05
C LEU A 54 4.94 14.68 5.61
N ILE A 55 4.66 13.69 4.76
CA ILE A 55 5.17 13.65 3.39
C ILE A 55 4.06 13.93 2.39
N PHE A 56 2.99 13.13 2.45
CA PHE A 56 1.94 13.19 1.43
C PHE A 56 1.10 14.46 1.52
N SER A 57 0.86 14.99 2.73
CA SER A 57 0.22 16.30 2.91
C SER A 57 1.00 17.47 2.30
N GLY A 58 2.30 17.28 2.01
CA GLY A 58 3.14 18.25 1.29
C GLY A 58 3.12 18.10 -0.22
N PHE A 59 2.42 17.09 -0.77
CA PHE A 59 2.30 16.92 -2.21
C PHE A 59 1.49 18.07 -2.81
N ALA A 60 2.05 18.71 -3.84
CA ALA A 60 1.35 19.71 -4.63
C ALA A 60 1.82 19.61 -6.08
N VAL A 61 0.90 19.75 -7.02
CA VAL A 61 1.22 19.82 -8.46
C VAL A 61 1.47 21.28 -8.84
N GLU A 62 2.50 21.55 -9.62
CA GLU A 62 2.74 22.89 -10.15
C GLU A 62 1.60 23.29 -11.10
N THR A 63 1.16 24.54 -10.97
CA THR A 63 0.03 25.09 -11.74
C THR A 63 0.49 26.17 -12.71
N ASP A 64 1.65 26.79 -12.49
CA ASP A 64 2.24 27.71 -13.46
C ASP A 64 2.79 26.91 -14.63
N THR A 65 2.12 27.02 -15.79
CA THR A 65 2.48 26.34 -17.03
C THR A 65 3.91 26.65 -17.51
N ARG A 66 4.51 27.76 -17.05
CA ARG A 66 5.87 28.16 -17.43
C ARG A 66 6.95 27.36 -16.70
N GLU A 67 6.61 26.80 -15.54
CA GLU A 67 7.49 25.99 -14.69
C GLU A 67 7.31 24.49 -14.94
N LEU A 68 6.38 24.10 -15.84
CA LEU A 68 6.12 22.72 -16.19
C LEU A 68 7.10 22.21 -17.25
N SER A 69 7.69 21.05 -16.96
CA SER A 69 8.44 20.25 -17.92
C SER A 69 7.67 19.00 -18.27
N LEU A 70 7.70 18.62 -19.55
CA LEU A 70 7.02 17.42 -20.04
C LEU A 70 7.89 16.16 -19.93
N GLY A 71 9.12 16.29 -19.43
CA GLY A 71 10.12 15.23 -19.51
C GLY A 71 10.63 15.03 -20.94
N TYR A 72 11.32 13.91 -21.15
CA TYR A 72 11.85 13.51 -22.45
C TYR A 72 10.77 12.78 -23.27
N ALA A 73 10.64 13.15 -24.55
CA ALA A 73 9.81 12.40 -25.50
C ALA A 73 10.65 11.28 -26.09
N GLU A 74 10.19 10.03 -25.93
CA GLU A 74 10.89 8.88 -26.47
C GLU A 74 10.56 8.67 -27.96
N MET A 75 11.42 7.94 -28.67
CA MET A 75 11.08 7.52 -30.03
C MET A 75 9.88 6.57 -29.98
N PRO A 76 8.78 6.84 -30.71
CA PRO A 76 7.61 5.96 -30.73
C PRO A 76 7.97 4.54 -31.17
N LYS A 77 7.70 3.56 -30.30
CA LYS A 77 7.85 2.12 -30.56
C LYS A 77 6.48 1.47 -30.68
N ASP A 78 6.41 0.38 -31.43
CA ASP A 78 5.21 -0.46 -31.51
C ASP A 78 5.04 -1.23 -30.21
N LYS A 79 3.97 -0.93 -29.45
CA LYS A 79 3.67 -1.59 -28.17
C LYS A 79 2.38 -2.42 -28.27
N PRO A 80 2.35 -3.67 -27.79
CA PRO A 80 1.17 -4.52 -27.85
C PRO A 80 0.04 -3.95 -26.99
N CYS A 81 -1.17 -3.85 -27.55
CA CYS A 81 -2.32 -3.30 -26.85
C CYS A 81 -3.08 -4.39 -26.07
N PRO A 82 -3.33 -4.20 -24.77
CA PRO A 82 -4.18 -5.09 -23.99
C PRO A 82 -5.66 -4.73 -24.10
N LYS A 83 -6.52 -5.64 -23.64
CA LYS A 83 -7.90 -5.39 -23.23
C LYS A 83 -7.92 -5.07 -21.75
N LEU A 84 -8.42 -3.90 -21.39
CA LEU A 84 -8.51 -3.46 -20.01
C LEU A 84 -9.76 -4.05 -19.36
N LYS A 85 -9.62 -4.59 -18.15
CA LYS A 85 -10.74 -5.04 -17.31
C LYS A 85 -10.56 -4.57 -15.86
N PRO A 86 -11.64 -4.24 -15.14
CA PRO A 86 -11.54 -3.95 -13.71
C PRO A 86 -11.01 -5.16 -12.93
N TRP A 87 -10.10 -4.92 -12.01
CA TRP A 87 -9.62 -5.90 -11.04
C TRP A 87 -10.58 -5.93 -9.84
N VAL A 88 -11.63 -6.74 -9.96
CA VAL A 88 -12.79 -6.70 -9.05
C VAL A 88 -12.49 -7.18 -7.63
N ASP A 89 -11.56 -8.12 -7.45
CA ASP A 89 -11.21 -8.72 -6.17
C ASP A 89 -9.97 -8.07 -5.52
N PHE A 90 -9.42 -7.02 -6.10
CA PHE A 90 -8.22 -6.33 -5.61
C PHE A 90 -8.34 -5.91 -4.13
N ILE A 91 -9.46 -5.27 -3.77
CA ILE A 91 -9.69 -4.81 -2.39
C ILE A 91 -9.78 -5.98 -1.42
N ASP A 92 -10.44 -7.07 -1.81
CA ASP A 92 -10.51 -8.26 -0.98
C ASP A 92 -9.14 -8.90 -0.77
N GLN A 93 -8.29 -8.93 -1.80
CA GLN A 93 -6.92 -9.38 -1.68
C GLN A 93 -6.08 -8.48 -0.76
N GLN A 94 -6.24 -7.15 -0.83
CA GLN A 94 -5.58 -6.24 0.10
C GLN A 94 -6.06 -6.47 1.55
N LYS A 95 -7.37 -6.64 1.78
CA LYS A 95 -7.92 -6.92 3.12
C LYS A 95 -7.38 -8.20 3.72
N LEU A 96 -7.28 -9.26 2.93
CA LEU A 96 -6.69 -10.54 3.35
C LEU A 96 -5.20 -10.37 3.64
N THR A 97 -4.48 -9.62 2.81
CA THR A 97 -3.06 -9.34 2.99
C THR A 97 -2.80 -8.59 4.30
N PHE A 98 -3.57 -7.53 4.58
CA PHE A 98 -3.48 -6.81 5.85
C PHE A 98 -3.89 -7.67 7.04
N GLY A 99 -4.94 -8.47 6.94
CA GLY A 99 -5.36 -9.35 8.03
C GLY A 99 -4.27 -10.37 8.38
N LYS A 100 -3.67 -11.01 7.37
CA LYS A 100 -2.52 -11.89 7.53
C LYS A 100 -1.30 -11.17 8.10
N LEU A 101 -1.05 -9.93 7.68
CA LEU A 101 0.06 -9.12 8.21
C LEU A 101 -0.14 -8.79 9.69
N TYR A 102 -1.32 -8.32 10.08
CA TYR A 102 -1.60 -7.96 11.48
C TYR A 102 -1.61 -9.17 12.41
N ASP A 103 -2.09 -10.32 11.92
CA ASP A 103 -2.04 -11.59 12.64
C ASP A 103 -0.59 -12.03 12.92
N ALA A 104 0.28 -11.99 11.90
CA ALA A 104 1.68 -12.38 12.04
C ALA A 104 2.54 -11.36 12.82
N LEU A 105 2.29 -10.06 12.64
CA LEU A 105 3.06 -8.97 13.23
C LEU A 105 2.70 -8.71 14.70
N GLY A 106 1.42 -8.83 15.05
CA GLY A 106 0.86 -8.36 16.31
C GLY A 106 0.65 -6.84 16.36
N SER A 107 -0.48 -6.41 16.92
CA SER A 107 -0.91 -5.00 16.91
C SER A 107 -0.01 -4.05 17.71
N GLU A 108 0.71 -4.55 18.72
CA GLU A 108 1.55 -3.75 19.62
C GLU A 108 3.04 -3.73 19.23
N THR A 109 3.39 -4.31 18.07
CA THR A 109 4.78 -4.38 17.63
C THR A 109 5.30 -3.01 17.21
N ARG A 110 6.27 -2.49 17.97
CA ARG A 110 6.85 -1.14 17.81
C ARG A 110 8.27 -1.20 17.28
N VAL A 111 8.42 -1.45 15.98
CA VAL A 111 9.72 -1.62 15.31
C VAL A 111 10.10 -0.45 14.41
N PHE A 112 9.28 0.57 14.24
CA PHE A 112 9.59 1.68 13.34
C PHE A 112 10.12 2.92 14.09
N GLU A 113 10.71 3.86 13.36
CA GLU A 113 11.27 5.09 13.93
C GLU A 113 10.22 5.87 14.71
N ASN A 114 10.66 6.55 15.76
CA ASN A 114 9.78 7.44 16.51
C ASN A 114 9.42 8.69 15.69
N ARG A 115 8.31 9.32 16.05
CA ARG A 115 7.77 10.48 15.32
C ARG A 115 8.76 11.64 15.22
N ASP A 116 9.56 11.88 16.26
CA ASP A 116 10.55 12.96 16.26
C ASP A 116 11.72 12.70 15.29
N VAL A 117 12.13 11.43 15.11
CA VAL A 117 13.10 11.02 14.08
C VAL A 117 12.50 11.22 12.69
N MET A 118 11.26 10.77 12.47
CA MET A 118 10.57 10.94 11.18
C MET A 118 10.44 12.42 10.80
N GLU A 119 9.97 13.27 11.72
CA GLU A 119 9.89 14.71 11.51
C GLU A 119 11.25 15.32 11.14
N ARG A 120 12.34 14.89 11.79
CA ARG A 120 13.69 15.39 11.49
C ARG A 120 14.20 14.92 10.13
N LEU A 121 14.00 13.65 9.80
CA LEU A 121 14.40 13.09 8.51
C LEU A 121 13.67 13.79 7.36
N TRP A 122 12.39 14.14 7.57
CA TRP A 122 11.55 14.64 6.48
C TRP A 122 11.45 16.15 6.40
N LYS A 123 11.65 16.92 7.48
CA LYS A 123 11.84 18.38 7.39
C LYS A 123 12.96 18.80 6.42
N GLY A 124 13.94 17.92 6.19
CA GLY A 124 15.00 18.11 5.19
C GLY A 124 14.68 17.57 3.79
N ARG A 125 13.62 16.76 3.63
CA ARG A 125 13.29 16.02 2.41
C ARG A 125 11.92 16.37 1.79
N SER A 126 11.03 17.06 2.50
CA SER A 126 9.75 17.47 1.92
C SER A 126 9.98 18.41 0.72
N PRO A 127 9.30 18.20 -0.42
CA PRO A 127 9.40 19.11 -1.55
C PRO A 127 8.94 20.50 -1.11
N ARG A 128 9.87 21.47 -1.14
CA ARG A 128 9.57 22.88 -0.80
C ARG A 128 8.83 23.61 -1.92
N LYS A 129 8.64 22.93 -3.05
CA LYS A 129 7.99 23.45 -4.25
C LYS A 129 7.02 22.39 -4.80
N PRO A 130 5.95 22.83 -5.47
CA PRO A 130 5.09 21.92 -6.23
C PRO A 130 5.87 21.15 -7.31
N ILE A 131 5.36 19.99 -7.70
CA ILE A 131 5.95 19.10 -8.70
C ILE A 131 5.60 19.64 -10.09
N GLY A 132 6.62 20.19 -10.76
CA GLY A 132 6.50 20.69 -12.14
C GLY A 132 7.34 19.93 -13.16
N ASP A 133 8.33 19.14 -12.73
CA ASP A 133 9.22 18.41 -13.62
C ASP A 133 9.53 16.98 -13.14
N GLU A 134 10.17 16.21 -14.01
CA GLU A 134 10.54 14.82 -13.75
C GLU A 134 11.59 14.65 -12.65
N THR A 135 12.46 15.64 -12.45
CA THR A 135 13.53 15.57 -11.43
C THR A 135 12.94 15.67 -10.03
N PHE A 136 12.08 16.66 -9.80
CA PHE A 136 11.35 16.80 -8.54
C PHE A 136 10.37 15.66 -8.34
N PHE A 137 9.69 15.21 -9.40
CA PHE A 137 8.78 14.07 -9.29
C PHE A 137 9.52 12.78 -8.91
N ARG A 138 10.65 12.49 -9.55
CA ARG A 138 11.54 11.37 -9.20
C ARG A 138 11.95 11.43 -7.74
N PHE A 139 12.47 12.57 -7.29
CA PHE A 139 12.87 12.74 -5.89
C PHE A 139 11.70 12.48 -4.94
N PHE A 140 10.52 13.02 -5.25
CA PHE A 140 9.31 12.78 -4.47
C PHE A 140 8.95 11.30 -4.44
N MET A 141 8.89 10.61 -5.58
CA MET A 141 8.53 9.19 -5.66
C MET A 141 9.46 8.32 -4.81
N ARG A 142 10.77 8.53 -4.93
CA ARG A 142 11.78 7.76 -4.20
C ARG A 142 11.73 8.00 -2.70
N ASP A 143 11.66 9.26 -2.28
CA ASP A 143 11.73 9.62 -0.86
C ASP A 143 10.40 9.42 -0.12
N SER A 144 9.27 9.48 -0.84
CA SER A 144 7.94 9.52 -0.24
C SER A 144 7.20 8.19 -0.32
N PHE A 145 7.52 7.33 -1.29
CA PHE A 145 6.87 6.02 -1.46
C PHE A 145 7.88 4.89 -1.35
N GLU A 146 8.86 4.87 -2.26
CA GLU A 146 9.73 3.69 -2.41
C GLU A 146 10.55 3.42 -1.16
N LYS A 147 11.25 4.44 -0.63
CA LYS A 147 12.07 4.28 0.57
C LYS A 147 11.25 3.91 1.80
N PRO A 148 10.13 4.58 2.14
CA PRO A 148 9.27 4.14 3.24
C PRO A 148 8.76 2.71 3.09
N VAL A 149 8.31 2.31 1.89
CA VAL A 149 7.79 0.95 1.67
C VAL A 149 8.90 -0.10 1.78
N ALA A 150 10.06 0.14 1.15
CA ALA A 150 11.21 -0.75 1.27
C ALA A 150 11.73 -0.85 2.70
N HIS A 151 11.74 0.27 3.44
CA HIS A 151 12.09 0.30 4.85
C HIS A 151 11.12 -0.53 5.69
N ILE A 152 9.80 -0.39 5.45
CA ILE A 152 8.81 -1.18 6.16
C ILE A 152 9.06 -2.67 5.92
N ILE A 153 9.19 -3.08 4.65
CA ILE A 153 9.42 -4.48 4.30
C ILE A 153 10.73 -4.99 4.90
N SER A 154 11.78 -4.17 4.95
CA SER A 154 13.05 -4.54 5.57
C SER A 154 12.94 -4.76 7.09
N GLU A 155 12.16 -3.97 7.81
CA GLU A 155 11.90 -4.22 9.23
C GLU A 155 10.99 -5.42 9.45
N LEU A 156 9.97 -5.62 8.59
CA LEU A 156 9.08 -6.79 8.64
C LEU A 156 9.84 -8.10 8.38
N ALA A 157 10.80 -8.10 7.46
CA ALA A 157 11.65 -9.24 7.16
C ALA A 157 12.49 -9.73 8.36
N LYS A 158 12.75 -8.87 9.36
CA LYS A 158 13.48 -9.24 10.59
C LYS A 158 12.61 -9.99 11.60
N ILE A 159 11.29 -10.08 11.37
CA ILE A 159 10.33 -10.68 12.27
C ILE A 159 9.95 -12.05 11.72
N GLU A 160 10.36 -13.12 12.40
CA GLU A 160 10.24 -14.50 11.91
C GLU A 160 8.83 -14.85 11.44
N ASN A 161 7.80 -14.58 12.26
CA ASN A 161 6.42 -14.89 11.90
C ASN A 161 5.97 -14.21 10.60
N VAL A 162 6.34 -12.94 10.40
CA VAL A 162 5.98 -12.19 9.18
C VAL A 162 6.81 -12.68 8.00
N ARG A 163 8.09 -12.99 8.25
CA ARG A 163 9.02 -13.54 7.28
C ARG A 163 8.48 -14.85 6.69
N GLU A 164 8.09 -15.79 7.53
CA GLU A 164 7.49 -17.07 7.12
C GLU A 164 6.14 -16.86 6.43
N ALA A 165 5.28 -15.98 6.96
CA ALA A 165 3.96 -15.74 6.42
C ALA A 165 3.98 -15.24 4.97
N PHE A 166 4.91 -14.34 4.62
CA PHE A 166 4.99 -13.73 3.29
C PHE A 166 6.18 -14.22 2.45
N GLY A 167 6.97 -15.15 2.98
CA GLY A 167 8.23 -15.55 2.38
C GLY A 167 9.13 -14.35 2.15
N LEU A 168 9.28 -13.45 3.13
CA LEU A 168 10.22 -12.34 3.01
C LEU A 168 11.64 -12.88 3.18
N GLU A 169 12.56 -12.51 2.30
CA GLU A 169 14.00 -12.77 2.48
C GLU A 169 14.64 -11.54 3.11
N ASP A 170 15.62 -10.91 2.45
CA ASP A 170 16.28 -9.68 2.93
C ASP A 170 15.48 -8.40 2.62
N GLY A 171 14.21 -8.56 2.23
CA GLY A 171 13.29 -7.50 1.84
C GLY A 171 13.31 -7.19 0.34
N ILE A 172 13.13 -5.91 -0.01
CA ILE A 172 13.05 -5.46 -1.40
C ILE A 172 13.96 -4.26 -1.68
N GLU A 173 14.16 -3.99 -2.96
CA GLU A 173 14.81 -2.78 -3.46
C GLU A 173 14.00 -2.17 -4.60
N PHE A 174 13.98 -0.84 -4.68
CA PHE A 174 13.46 -0.14 -5.86
C PHE A 174 14.64 0.30 -6.72
N THR A 175 14.77 -0.34 -7.88
CA THR A 175 15.84 -0.06 -8.84
C THR A 175 15.30 0.82 -9.96
N GLU A 176 15.99 1.91 -10.28
CA GLU A 176 15.58 2.80 -11.36
C GLU A 176 15.67 2.08 -12.71
N LYS A 177 14.70 2.35 -13.60
CA LYS A 177 14.76 1.82 -14.96
C LYS A 177 15.99 2.42 -15.66
N GLN A 178 16.96 1.57 -15.95
CA GLN A 178 18.08 1.93 -16.81
C GLN A 178 17.83 1.34 -18.19
N ASP A 179 17.80 2.21 -19.21
CA ASP A 179 17.98 1.77 -20.58
C ASP A 179 19.42 1.24 -20.72
N PHE A 180 19.62 -0.06 -20.49
CA PHE A 180 20.90 -0.72 -20.76
C PHE A 180 21.12 -0.77 -22.28
N VAL A 181 21.64 0.30 -22.87
CA VAL A 181 22.49 0.15 -24.06
C VAL A 181 23.88 -0.14 -23.53
N ILE A 182 24.28 -1.42 -23.56
CA ILE A 182 25.69 -1.79 -23.41
C ILE A 182 26.42 -1.17 -24.59
N ASP A 183 26.94 0.05 -24.44
CA ASP A 183 27.98 0.53 -25.32
C ASP A 183 29.26 -0.19 -24.92
N THR A 184 29.66 -1.17 -25.72
CA THR A 184 30.94 -1.87 -25.60
C THR A 184 32.16 -0.97 -25.82
N SER A 185 31.99 0.35 -25.98
CA SER A 185 33.08 1.31 -25.98
C SER A 185 33.51 1.62 -24.53
N GLY A 186 34.58 0.96 -24.07
CA GLY A 186 35.13 1.10 -22.72
C GLY A 186 35.71 2.49 -22.42
N ALA A 187 34.85 3.52 -22.36
CA ALA A 187 35.18 4.85 -21.87
C ALA A 187 34.76 4.97 -20.40
N ALA A 188 35.69 5.41 -19.57
CA ALA A 188 35.47 5.62 -18.14
C ALA A 188 34.35 6.64 -17.89
N TYR A 189 33.40 6.25 -17.04
CA TYR A 189 32.26 7.06 -16.62
C TYR A 189 32.73 8.34 -15.91
N ASP A 190 32.53 9.49 -16.54
CA ASP A 190 32.57 10.80 -15.88
C ASP A 190 31.17 11.09 -15.31
N GLY A 191 31.10 11.62 -14.09
CA GLY A 191 29.91 11.67 -13.23
C GLY A 191 28.79 12.63 -13.65
N HIS A 192 28.58 12.83 -14.95
CA HIS A 192 27.46 13.56 -15.53
C HIS A 192 26.65 12.60 -16.40
N MET A 193 25.54 12.05 -15.88
CA MET A 193 24.62 11.21 -16.64
C MET A 193 24.00 12.01 -17.81
N PRO A 194 24.30 11.71 -19.08
CA PRO A 194 23.65 12.34 -20.23
C PRO A 194 22.51 11.49 -20.81
N PHE A 195 22.14 10.38 -20.16
CA PHE A 195 21.10 9.47 -20.64
C PHE A 195 19.74 9.86 -20.08
N PRO A 196 18.66 9.86 -20.88
CA PRO A 196 17.31 9.96 -20.35
C PRO A 196 17.07 8.73 -19.46
N CYS A 197 16.82 8.93 -18.17
CA CYS A 197 16.29 7.86 -17.33
C CYS A 197 14.85 7.60 -17.77
N THR A 198 14.49 6.37 -18.10
CA THR A 198 13.10 6.01 -18.36
C THR A 198 12.31 6.23 -17.08
N PRO A 199 11.20 7.00 -17.09
CA PRO A 199 10.43 7.24 -15.87
C PRO A 199 9.92 5.94 -15.25
N GLY A 200 10.36 5.65 -14.02
CA GLY A 200 9.89 4.50 -13.26
C GLY A 200 10.99 3.71 -12.58
N SER A 201 10.58 2.60 -11.98
CA SER A 201 11.44 1.67 -11.27
C SER A 201 10.98 0.22 -11.45
N TYR A 202 11.80 -0.69 -10.96
CA TYR A 202 11.47 -2.08 -10.71
C TYR A 202 11.46 -2.30 -9.20
N VAL A 203 10.56 -3.16 -8.74
CA VAL A 203 10.67 -3.74 -7.40
C VAL A 203 11.41 -5.06 -7.53
N ASP A 204 12.54 -5.13 -6.84
CA ASP A 204 13.40 -6.30 -6.81
C ASP A 204 13.35 -6.97 -5.44
N ARG A 205 13.20 -8.29 -5.42
CA ARG A 205 13.37 -9.09 -4.21
C ARG A 205 14.86 -9.31 -3.95
N LYS A 206 15.28 -9.18 -2.69
CA LYS A 206 16.66 -9.46 -2.26
C LYS A 206 16.80 -10.92 -1.84
N ASP A 207 17.61 -11.67 -2.58
CA ASP A 207 17.93 -13.07 -2.32
C ASP A 207 19.21 -13.20 -1.47
N GLU A 208 19.12 -13.90 -0.34
CA GLU A 208 20.25 -14.24 0.54
C GLU A 208 21.30 -15.11 -0.17
N ALA A 209 20.87 -16.01 -1.07
CA ALA A 209 21.73 -16.99 -1.71
C ALA A 209 22.58 -16.40 -2.86
N SER A 210 22.11 -15.31 -3.48
CA SER A 210 22.85 -14.61 -4.52
C SER A 210 22.59 -13.10 -4.54
N PRO A 211 23.39 -12.28 -3.82
CA PRO A 211 23.24 -10.82 -3.83
C PRO A 211 23.50 -10.18 -5.21
N ALA A 212 23.79 -10.98 -6.25
CA ALA A 212 24.00 -10.56 -7.63
C ALA A 212 22.79 -10.80 -8.56
N GLN A 213 21.75 -11.54 -8.13
CA GLN A 213 20.54 -11.75 -8.93
C GLN A 213 19.31 -11.21 -8.17
N LEU A 214 19.10 -9.91 -8.29
CA LEU A 214 17.83 -9.29 -7.94
C LEU A 214 16.72 -9.86 -8.85
N GLN A 215 15.62 -10.29 -8.25
CA GLN A 215 14.46 -10.82 -8.97
C GLN A 215 13.40 -9.73 -9.11
N VAL A 216 13.13 -9.28 -10.34
CA VAL A 216 12.06 -8.30 -10.61
C VAL A 216 10.70 -8.93 -10.31
N VAL A 217 9.91 -8.30 -9.44
CA VAL A 217 8.56 -8.75 -9.06
C VAL A 217 7.45 -7.78 -9.49
N CYS A 218 7.79 -6.53 -9.78
CA CYS A 218 6.83 -5.50 -10.18
C CYS A 218 7.48 -4.44 -11.06
N VAL A 219 6.79 -4.04 -12.13
CA VAL A 219 7.10 -2.83 -12.92
C VAL A 219 6.39 -1.63 -12.30
N VAL A 220 7.12 -0.56 -12.04
CA VAL A 220 6.59 0.71 -11.56
C VAL A 220 6.79 1.77 -12.65
N GLU A 221 5.71 2.26 -13.23
CA GLU A 221 5.73 3.30 -14.26
C GLU A 221 5.30 4.64 -13.68
N TRP A 222 6.06 5.69 -13.95
CA TRP A 222 5.79 7.03 -13.43
C TRP A 222 5.24 7.93 -14.53
N LYS A 223 4.13 8.62 -14.27
CA LYS A 223 3.62 9.69 -15.15
C LYS A 223 3.46 10.98 -14.37
N LEU A 224 3.92 12.09 -14.96
CA LEU A 224 3.86 13.39 -14.31
C LEU A 224 2.41 13.76 -13.95
N PRO A 225 2.15 14.22 -12.71
CA PRO A 225 0.79 14.44 -12.22
C PRO A 225 0.03 15.51 -13.01
N HIS A 226 0.73 16.51 -13.56
CA HIS A 226 0.12 17.54 -14.41
C HIS A 226 -0.22 17.03 -15.83
N MET A 227 0.38 15.92 -16.28
CA MET A 227 0.11 15.32 -17.59
C MET A 227 -1.00 14.27 -17.52
N LEU A 228 -0.94 13.40 -16.52
CA LEU A 228 -1.95 12.38 -16.24
C LEU A 228 -2.63 12.68 -14.90
N THR A 229 -3.54 13.65 -14.92
CA THR A 229 -4.25 14.09 -13.70
C THR A 229 -5.25 13.03 -13.23
N THR A 230 -5.62 13.05 -11.95
CA THR A 230 -6.64 12.15 -11.40
C THR A 230 -7.99 12.23 -12.14
N PRO A 231 -8.51 13.43 -12.51
CA PRO A 231 -9.71 13.51 -13.37
C PRO A 231 -9.54 12.83 -14.74
N ARG A 232 -8.33 12.85 -15.34
CA ARG A 232 -8.06 12.13 -16.59
C ARG A 232 -8.05 10.62 -16.37
N LEU A 233 -7.46 10.14 -15.28
CA LEU A 233 -7.52 8.71 -14.92
C LEU A 233 -8.98 8.25 -14.75
N ARG A 234 -9.80 8.98 -13.99
CA ARG A 234 -11.22 8.66 -13.81
C ARG A 234 -12.01 8.65 -15.12
N ALA A 235 -11.75 9.61 -16.00
CA ALA A 235 -12.45 9.71 -17.28
C ALA A 235 -11.96 8.70 -18.32
N GLY A 236 -10.70 8.28 -18.25
CA GLY A 236 -10.05 7.38 -19.21
C GLY A 236 -10.09 5.91 -18.83
N LEU A 237 -10.15 5.56 -17.54
CA LEU A 237 -10.22 4.17 -17.09
C LEU A 237 -11.63 3.60 -17.23
N ARG A 238 -11.77 2.60 -18.10
CA ARG A 238 -12.95 1.76 -18.25
C ARG A 238 -12.56 0.43 -18.88
N GLU A 239 -13.46 -0.53 -18.83
CA GLU A 239 -13.34 -1.74 -19.65
C GLU A 239 -13.33 -1.35 -21.13
N MET A 240 -12.31 -1.79 -21.87
CA MET A 240 -12.13 -1.48 -23.29
C MET A 240 -11.12 -2.40 -23.97
N ASP A 241 -11.25 -2.57 -25.29
CA ASP A 241 -10.15 -3.00 -26.15
C ASP A 241 -9.33 -1.77 -26.56
N VAL A 242 -8.09 -1.66 -26.04
CA VAL A 242 -7.26 -0.45 -26.24
C VAL A 242 -7.00 -0.19 -27.72
N PHE A 243 -6.77 -1.25 -28.50
CA PHE A 243 -6.45 -1.05 -29.91
C PHE A 243 -7.70 -0.61 -30.68
N GLU A 244 -8.79 -1.37 -30.58
CA GLU A 244 -10.00 -1.11 -31.37
C GLU A 244 -10.66 0.23 -31.00
N GLU A 245 -10.69 0.56 -29.71
CA GLU A 245 -11.47 1.69 -29.23
C GLU A 245 -10.67 2.98 -29.06
N VAL A 246 -9.33 2.91 -28.94
CA VAL A 246 -8.49 4.08 -28.64
C VAL A 246 -7.37 4.27 -29.67
N ALA A 247 -6.53 3.26 -29.90
CA ALA A 247 -5.38 3.40 -30.79
C ALA A 247 -5.78 3.55 -32.26
N ASN A 248 -6.73 2.73 -32.73
CA ASN A 248 -7.24 2.71 -34.09
C ASN A 248 -8.42 3.66 -34.30
N ARG A 249 -8.88 4.35 -33.25
CA ARG A 249 -9.95 5.33 -33.36
C ARG A 249 -9.50 6.44 -34.30
N GLU A 250 -10.24 6.63 -35.39
CA GLU A 250 -9.97 7.70 -36.36
C GLU A 250 -9.77 9.03 -35.63
N SER A 251 -8.86 9.87 -36.13
CA SER A 251 -8.52 11.18 -35.56
C SER A 251 -9.68 12.20 -35.63
N MET A 252 -10.92 11.76 -35.80
CA MET A 252 -12.12 12.58 -35.68
C MET A 252 -12.30 13.01 -34.22
N LEU A 253 -11.69 14.14 -33.88
CA LEU A 253 -11.91 14.83 -32.64
C LEU A 253 -13.41 15.11 -32.46
N PRO A 254 -13.98 14.89 -31.27
CA PRO A 254 -15.34 15.32 -30.97
C PRO A 254 -15.54 16.80 -31.31
N ALA A 255 -16.78 17.19 -31.63
CA ALA A 255 -17.11 18.55 -32.05
C ALA A 255 -16.60 19.59 -31.03
N CYS A 256 -16.08 20.72 -31.53
CA CYS A 256 -15.44 21.76 -30.70
C CYS A 256 -16.33 22.30 -29.56
N GLY A 257 -17.66 22.21 -29.70
CA GLY A 257 -18.62 22.64 -28.68
C GLY A 257 -18.84 21.67 -27.52
N ASP A 258 -18.32 20.44 -27.57
CA ASP A 258 -18.47 19.43 -26.52
C ASP A 258 -17.15 19.22 -25.77
N SER A 259 -16.86 20.13 -24.84
CA SER A 259 -15.63 20.10 -24.03
C SER A 259 -15.52 18.84 -23.18
N THR A 260 -16.64 18.26 -22.74
CA THR A 260 -16.66 17.04 -21.93
C THR A 260 -16.27 15.82 -22.76
N ALA A 261 -16.85 15.66 -23.97
CA ALA A 261 -16.47 14.58 -24.86
C ALA A 261 -15.02 14.69 -25.33
N ARG A 262 -14.52 15.90 -25.59
CA ARG A 262 -13.11 16.14 -25.94
C ARG A 262 -12.16 15.81 -24.78
N PHE A 263 -12.48 16.25 -23.57
CA PHE A 263 -11.72 15.88 -22.38
C PHE A 263 -11.65 14.35 -22.22
N ARG A 264 -12.79 13.66 -22.31
CA ARG A 264 -12.86 12.20 -22.22
C ARG A 264 -12.04 11.52 -23.32
N TYR A 265 -12.12 11.99 -24.56
CA TYR A 265 -11.31 11.47 -25.67
C TYR A 265 -9.80 11.54 -25.39
N HIS A 266 -9.31 12.67 -24.90
CA HIS A 266 -7.90 12.85 -24.55
C HIS A 266 -7.50 12.06 -23.28
N ALA A 267 -8.40 11.97 -22.31
CA ALA A 267 -8.23 11.17 -21.11
C ALA A 267 -8.11 9.67 -21.42
N GLU A 268 -8.97 9.14 -22.29
CA GLU A 268 -8.91 7.76 -22.79
C GLU A 268 -7.56 7.49 -23.47
N LYS A 269 -7.12 8.37 -24.37
CA LYS A 269 -5.82 8.22 -25.06
C LYS A 269 -4.63 8.20 -24.12
N LEU A 270 -4.52 9.17 -23.21
CA LEU A 270 -3.38 9.25 -22.30
C LEU A 270 -3.36 8.09 -21.30
N THR A 271 -4.52 7.75 -20.75
CA THR A 271 -4.65 6.66 -19.78
C THR A 271 -4.35 5.32 -20.43
N ALA A 272 -4.98 5.01 -21.57
CA ALA A 272 -4.77 3.75 -22.27
C ALA A 272 -3.32 3.59 -22.74
N TYR A 273 -2.67 4.67 -23.21
CA TYR A 273 -1.26 4.61 -23.58
C TYR A 273 -0.36 4.39 -22.36
N ALA A 274 -0.59 5.08 -21.25
CA ALA A 274 0.19 4.88 -20.01
C ALA A 274 0.08 3.43 -19.49
N LEU A 275 -1.10 2.81 -19.58
CA LEU A 275 -1.26 1.39 -19.23
C LEU A 275 -0.64 0.44 -20.25
N THR A 276 -0.72 0.77 -21.54
CA THR A 276 -0.06 0.00 -22.62
C THR A 276 1.46 0.02 -22.45
N ASP A 277 2.01 1.15 -22.00
CA ASP A 277 3.43 1.33 -21.71
C ASP A 277 3.90 0.42 -20.57
N ALA A 278 3.19 0.44 -19.44
CA ALA A 278 3.47 -0.47 -18.33
C ALA A 278 3.26 -1.94 -18.73
N TYR A 279 2.21 -2.26 -19.49
CA TYR A 279 1.92 -3.61 -19.97
C TYR A 279 3.02 -4.16 -20.88
N ASP A 280 3.51 -3.37 -21.85
CA ASP A 280 4.61 -3.76 -22.73
C ASP A 280 5.84 -4.17 -21.90
N GLN A 281 6.18 -3.37 -20.89
CA GLN A 281 7.27 -3.68 -19.96
C GLN A 281 7.00 -4.95 -19.15
N MET A 282 5.80 -5.11 -18.59
CA MET A 282 5.42 -6.30 -17.82
C MET A 282 5.56 -7.59 -18.66
N ILE A 283 5.13 -7.56 -19.92
CA ILE A 283 5.29 -8.71 -20.83
C ILE A 283 6.75 -8.92 -21.24
N ASN A 284 7.51 -7.84 -21.48
CA ASN A 284 8.93 -7.93 -21.82
C ASN A 284 9.73 -8.56 -20.68
N GLU A 285 9.46 -8.20 -19.43
CA GLU A 285 10.09 -8.79 -18.25
C GLU A 285 9.50 -10.16 -17.87
N GLY A 286 8.28 -10.46 -18.30
CA GLY A 286 7.61 -11.74 -18.02
C GLY A 286 7.06 -11.81 -16.61
N ILE A 287 6.56 -10.66 -16.11
CA ILE A 287 6.00 -10.49 -14.78
C ILE A 287 4.49 -10.26 -14.84
N GLU A 288 3.80 -10.70 -13.81
CA GLU A 288 2.34 -10.62 -13.71
C GLU A 288 1.84 -9.27 -13.20
N TYR A 289 2.61 -8.59 -12.35
CA TYR A 289 2.16 -7.42 -11.60
C TYR A 289 2.94 -6.16 -11.95
N GLY A 290 2.24 -5.02 -11.91
CA GLY A 290 2.80 -3.71 -12.20
C GLY A 290 1.92 -2.60 -11.68
N LEU A 291 2.36 -1.36 -11.80
CA LEU A 291 1.56 -0.19 -11.49
C LEU A 291 1.97 1.03 -12.31
N VAL A 292 1.01 1.92 -12.53
CA VAL A 292 1.24 3.27 -13.07
C VAL A 292 0.86 4.28 -12.00
N THR A 293 1.78 5.16 -11.61
CA THR A 293 1.56 6.12 -10.53
C THR A 293 1.86 7.56 -10.94
N THR A 294 1.05 8.46 -10.41
CA THR A 294 1.18 9.92 -10.56
C THR A 294 1.57 10.61 -9.25
N GLY A 295 1.83 9.82 -8.21
CA GLY A 295 1.97 10.31 -6.84
C GLY A 295 0.62 10.50 -6.14
N GLU A 296 -0.36 11.16 -6.77
CA GLU A 296 -1.70 11.36 -6.16
C GLU A 296 -2.58 10.11 -6.24
N ALA A 297 -2.43 9.37 -7.34
CA ALA A 297 -3.20 8.18 -7.63
C ALA A 297 -2.28 7.10 -8.19
N THR A 298 -2.70 5.86 -8.05
CA THR A 298 -2.00 4.71 -8.61
C THR A 298 -3.00 3.76 -9.25
N VAL A 299 -2.68 3.30 -10.46
CA VAL A 299 -3.39 2.22 -11.13
C VAL A 299 -2.58 0.95 -10.93
N PHE A 300 -3.07 0.05 -10.08
CA PHE A 300 -2.49 -1.27 -9.87
C PHE A 300 -2.90 -2.21 -11.00
N LEU A 301 -1.96 -3.00 -11.50
CA LEU A 301 -2.11 -3.79 -12.70
C LEU A 301 -1.80 -5.28 -12.44
N LYS A 302 -2.54 -6.13 -13.14
CA LYS A 302 -2.32 -7.57 -13.18
C LYS A 302 -2.55 -8.11 -14.59
N VAL A 303 -1.57 -8.79 -15.16
CA VAL A 303 -1.69 -9.50 -16.44
C VAL A 303 -2.33 -10.86 -16.20
N ASN A 304 -3.30 -11.24 -17.04
CA ASN A 304 -3.79 -12.61 -17.06
C ASN A 304 -2.91 -13.46 -17.97
N TRP A 305 -2.01 -14.29 -17.44
CA TRP A 305 -1.15 -15.11 -18.30
C TRP A 305 -1.85 -16.29 -19.00
N ASP A 306 -3.07 -16.65 -18.59
CA ASP A 306 -3.93 -17.59 -19.34
C ASP A 306 -4.55 -16.92 -20.57
N GLU A 307 -4.81 -15.60 -20.49
CA GLU A 307 -5.27 -14.75 -21.58
C GLU A 307 -4.41 -13.48 -21.68
N PRO A 308 -3.15 -13.56 -22.15
CA PRO A 308 -2.15 -12.49 -21.99
C PRO A 308 -2.54 -11.14 -22.57
N GLY A 309 -3.48 -11.11 -23.53
CA GLY A 309 -4.08 -9.90 -24.05
C GLY A 309 -5.02 -9.18 -23.08
N THR A 310 -5.21 -9.65 -21.85
CA THR A 310 -6.05 -9.02 -20.83
C THR A 310 -5.19 -8.44 -19.70
N LEU A 311 -5.43 -7.15 -19.41
CA LEU A 311 -4.82 -6.42 -18.31
C LEU A 311 -5.90 -5.98 -17.32
N TYR A 312 -5.83 -6.51 -16.10
CA TYR A 312 -6.67 -6.07 -15.01
C TYR A 312 -6.13 -4.79 -14.39
N TYR A 313 -7.01 -3.88 -13.98
CA TYR A 313 -6.65 -2.62 -13.36
C TYR A 313 -7.50 -2.28 -12.12
N HIS A 314 -6.88 -1.65 -11.12
CA HIS A 314 -7.58 -1.02 -9.99
C HIS A 314 -7.04 0.39 -9.76
N LEU A 315 -7.93 1.40 -9.70
CA LEU A 315 -7.55 2.79 -9.42
C LEU A 315 -7.67 3.09 -7.92
N ALA A 316 -6.54 3.43 -7.32
CA ALA A 316 -6.44 3.95 -5.96
C ALA A 316 -6.16 5.45 -5.96
N GLU A 317 -6.90 6.19 -5.13
CA GLU A 317 -6.79 7.64 -4.99
C GLU A 317 -6.56 8.03 -3.53
N PHE A 318 -5.30 8.27 -3.15
CA PHE A 318 -4.90 8.26 -1.74
C PHE A 318 -5.51 9.39 -0.92
N GLY A 319 -5.51 10.62 -1.44
CA GLY A 319 -6.08 11.77 -0.72
C GLY A 319 -7.58 11.56 -0.45
N PRO A 320 -8.40 11.35 -1.48
CA PRO A 320 -9.82 11.07 -1.31
C PRO A 320 -10.14 9.84 -0.45
N GLU A 321 -9.39 8.74 -0.59
CA GLU A 321 -9.61 7.53 0.21
C GLU A 321 -9.29 7.74 1.70
N VAL A 322 -8.20 8.42 2.02
CA VAL A 322 -7.88 8.76 3.43
C VAL A 322 -8.96 9.65 4.04
N MET A 323 -9.49 10.62 3.28
CA MET A 323 -10.59 11.47 3.75
C MET A 323 -11.91 10.71 3.90
N GLY A 324 -12.15 9.69 3.08
CA GLY A 324 -13.33 8.82 3.15
C GLY A 324 -13.31 7.84 4.33
N TYR A 325 -12.11 7.43 4.79
CA TYR A 325 -11.91 6.39 5.79
C TYR A 325 -11.08 6.86 6.99
N LEU A 326 -11.64 7.79 7.77
CA LEU A 326 -10.95 8.36 8.94
C LEU A 326 -10.65 7.34 10.06
N SER A 327 -11.34 6.19 10.10
CA SER A 327 -11.07 5.09 11.04
C SER A 327 -9.89 4.21 10.63
N ASP A 328 -9.64 4.09 9.32
CA ASP A 328 -8.69 3.15 8.72
C ASP A 328 -7.68 3.89 7.83
N VAL A 329 -7.28 5.08 8.28
CA VAL A 329 -6.31 5.95 7.59
C VAL A 329 -5.05 5.18 7.16
N PRO A 330 -4.38 4.37 8.01
CA PRO A 330 -3.09 3.77 7.67
C PRO A 330 -3.13 2.92 6.40
N ILE A 331 -4.17 2.08 6.25
CA ILE A 331 -4.31 1.14 5.11
C ILE A 331 -4.71 1.85 3.82
N CYS A 332 -5.38 3.01 3.93
CA CYS A 332 -5.78 3.83 2.78
C CYS A 332 -4.67 4.78 2.31
N THR A 333 -3.62 4.99 3.10
CA THR A 333 -2.48 5.81 2.69
C THR A 333 -1.77 5.23 1.47
N ALA A 334 -1.06 6.07 0.72
CA ALA A 334 -0.25 5.59 -0.39
C ALA A 334 0.77 4.51 0.02
N VAL A 335 1.44 4.70 1.16
CA VAL A 335 2.40 3.72 1.70
C VAL A 335 1.70 2.42 2.07
N GLY A 336 0.54 2.49 2.73
CA GLY A 336 -0.24 1.30 3.10
C GLY A 336 -0.69 0.49 1.89
N GLN A 337 -1.25 1.15 0.88
CA GLN A 337 -1.73 0.47 -0.33
C GLN A 337 -0.60 -0.16 -1.14
N HIS A 338 0.54 0.53 -1.29
CA HIS A 338 1.72 -0.04 -1.95
C HIS A 338 2.34 -1.18 -1.14
N LEU A 339 2.39 -1.07 0.19
CA LEU A 339 2.85 -2.12 1.07
C LEU A 339 2.01 -3.39 0.90
N ALA A 340 0.68 -3.28 0.99
CA ALA A 340 -0.22 -4.41 0.80
C ALA A 340 -0.08 -5.02 -0.59
N PHE A 341 0.01 -4.19 -1.63
CA PHE A 341 0.25 -4.67 -2.99
C PHE A 341 1.55 -5.46 -3.11
N ILE A 342 2.66 -4.95 -2.56
CA ILE A 342 3.96 -5.62 -2.63
C ILE A 342 3.98 -6.91 -1.81
N LEU A 343 3.40 -6.93 -0.60
CA LEU A 343 3.31 -8.15 0.19
C LEU A 343 2.45 -9.23 -0.50
N MET A 344 1.37 -8.81 -1.17
CA MET A 344 0.50 -9.70 -1.94
C MET A 344 1.26 -10.37 -3.09
N ILE A 345 2.05 -9.62 -3.86
CA ILE A 345 2.80 -10.18 -5.02
C ILE A 345 4.01 -11.02 -4.59
N LEU A 346 4.65 -10.71 -3.45
CA LEU A 346 5.78 -11.50 -2.96
C LEU A 346 5.37 -12.94 -2.61
N GLY A 347 4.11 -13.14 -2.22
CA GLY A 347 3.52 -14.46 -2.00
C GLY A 347 2.99 -15.17 -3.25
N GLN A 348 2.97 -14.50 -4.41
CA GLN A 348 2.39 -15.00 -5.66
C GLN A 348 3.34 -14.75 -6.83
N GLN A 349 4.25 -15.69 -7.09
CA GLN A 349 5.25 -15.52 -8.14
C GLN A 349 5.17 -16.59 -9.22
N SER A 350 5.04 -16.10 -10.45
CA SER A 350 5.25 -16.87 -11.68
C SER A 350 6.23 -16.08 -12.55
N GLN A 351 7.32 -16.71 -12.98
CA GLN A 351 8.19 -16.14 -14.00
C GLN A 351 7.93 -16.79 -15.35
N HIS A 352 7.74 -15.96 -16.37
CA HIS A 352 7.45 -16.45 -17.71
C HIS A 352 8.70 -16.54 -18.58
N THR A 353 8.88 -17.71 -19.19
CA THR A 353 9.97 -17.97 -20.12
C THR A 353 9.90 -17.04 -21.32
N ARG A 354 11.03 -16.88 -22.02
CA ARG A 354 11.10 -16.07 -23.24
C ARG A 354 10.07 -16.50 -24.30
N GLU A 355 9.80 -17.79 -24.41
CA GLU A 355 8.84 -18.30 -25.39
C GLU A 355 7.38 -18.04 -24.98
N GLU A 356 7.07 -18.07 -23.69
CA GLU A 356 5.75 -17.65 -23.17
C GLU A 356 5.51 -16.17 -23.43
N ARG A 357 6.47 -15.31 -23.13
CA ARG A 357 6.41 -13.87 -23.45
C ARG A 357 6.18 -13.61 -24.93
N ARG A 358 6.93 -14.31 -25.80
CA ARG A 358 6.78 -14.18 -27.26
C ARG A 358 5.39 -14.61 -27.74
N ARG A 359 4.83 -15.68 -27.15
CA ARG A 359 3.49 -16.16 -27.45
C ARG A 359 2.40 -15.24 -26.90
N ALA A 360 2.61 -14.64 -25.73
CA ALA A 360 1.67 -13.72 -25.09
C ALA A 360 1.32 -12.52 -25.99
N VAL A 361 2.32 -11.97 -26.67
CA VAL A 361 2.11 -10.85 -27.60
C VAL A 361 1.83 -11.29 -29.04
N ALA A 362 1.91 -12.60 -29.33
CA ALA A 362 1.73 -13.11 -30.68
C ALA A 362 0.28 -12.89 -31.15
N GLY A 363 0.10 -11.94 -32.06
CA GLY A 363 -1.22 -11.59 -32.61
C GLY A 363 -1.92 -10.42 -31.93
N LEU A 364 -1.32 -9.84 -30.88
CA LEU A 364 -1.79 -8.56 -30.35
C LEU A 364 -1.47 -7.45 -31.35
N LYS A 365 -2.42 -6.54 -31.51
CA LYS A 365 -2.23 -5.35 -32.34
C LYS A 365 -1.38 -4.34 -31.58
N THR A 366 -0.59 -3.55 -32.30
CA THR A 366 0.37 -2.63 -31.69
C THR A 366 -0.03 -1.18 -31.85
N TRP A 367 0.26 -0.36 -30.85
CA TRP A 367 0.11 1.08 -30.90
C TRP A 367 1.49 1.75 -30.92
N LYS A 368 1.77 2.44 -32.03
CA LYS A 368 2.97 3.26 -32.19
C LYS A 368 2.68 4.71 -31.84
N ALA A 369 3.03 5.11 -30.63
CA ALA A 369 2.92 6.49 -30.16
C ALA A 369 4.00 6.79 -29.12
N ASP A 370 4.02 8.03 -28.62
CA ASP A 370 4.79 8.46 -27.47
C ASP A 370 3.86 9.23 -26.52
N PHE A 371 4.06 9.10 -25.21
CA PHE A 371 3.17 9.69 -24.21
C PHE A 371 3.22 11.23 -24.25
N VAL A 372 4.41 11.80 -24.39
CA VAL A 372 4.61 13.25 -24.44
C VAL A 372 4.01 13.82 -25.71
N ASP A 373 4.18 13.15 -26.85
CA ASP A 373 3.59 13.57 -28.11
C ASP A 373 2.05 13.48 -28.11
N LEU A 374 1.50 12.42 -27.51
CA LEU A 374 0.05 12.32 -27.28
C LEU A 374 -0.46 13.50 -26.45
N TRP A 375 0.27 13.86 -25.38
CA TRP A 375 -0.09 15.01 -24.55
C TRP A 375 0.04 16.34 -25.31
N ARG A 376 1.10 16.53 -26.11
CA ARG A 376 1.31 17.72 -26.94
C ARG A 376 0.22 17.91 -27.99
N SER A 377 -0.37 16.83 -28.48
CA SER A 377 -1.46 16.87 -29.45
C SER A 377 -2.75 17.51 -28.91
N ILE A 378 -2.89 17.60 -27.59
CA ILE A 378 -4.03 18.27 -26.93
C ILE A 378 -3.88 19.78 -27.11
N PRO A 379 -4.91 20.51 -27.58
CA PRO A 379 -4.87 21.97 -27.66
C PRO A 379 -4.64 22.62 -26.29
N GLU A 380 -3.85 23.69 -26.25
CA GLU A 380 -3.46 24.37 -25.00
C GLU A 380 -4.66 24.82 -24.16
N SER A 381 -5.74 25.29 -24.81
CA SER A 381 -7.00 25.69 -24.16
C SER A 381 -7.73 24.54 -23.45
N GLU A 382 -7.39 23.28 -23.74
CA GLU A 382 -8.05 22.08 -23.21
C GLU A 382 -7.14 21.27 -22.27
N ARG A 383 -5.85 21.57 -22.20
CA ARG A 383 -4.89 20.80 -21.37
C ARG A 383 -5.23 20.86 -19.89
N TRP A 384 -5.69 22.03 -19.44
CA TRP A 384 -5.86 22.38 -18.02
C TRP A 384 -7.34 22.44 -17.58
N VAL A 385 -8.28 22.19 -18.49
CA VAL A 385 -9.71 22.23 -18.19
C VAL A 385 -10.16 20.83 -17.78
N SER A 386 -10.69 20.69 -16.56
CA SER A 386 -11.35 19.46 -16.09
C SER A 386 -12.85 19.71 -15.96
N PRO A 387 -13.72 18.90 -16.58
CA PRO A 387 -15.16 18.98 -16.37
C PRO A 387 -15.53 18.69 -14.90
N GLU A 388 -16.55 19.37 -14.36
CA GLU A 388 -17.00 19.20 -12.97
C GLU A 388 -17.35 17.74 -12.63
N ASN A 389 -17.96 17.02 -13.58
CA ASN A 389 -18.37 15.61 -13.40
C ASN A 389 -17.21 14.61 -13.29
N CYS A 390 -15.96 15.03 -13.49
CA CYS A 390 -14.77 14.19 -13.34
C CYS A 390 -13.99 14.50 -12.06
N LEU A 391 -14.49 15.41 -11.22
CA LEU A 391 -13.84 15.85 -9.99
C LEU A 391 -14.09 14.93 -8.80
N GLU A 392 -15.18 14.17 -8.80
CA GLU A 392 -15.51 13.27 -7.70
C GLU A 392 -14.96 11.85 -7.97
N PRO A 393 -14.20 11.28 -7.02
CA PRO A 393 -13.79 9.89 -7.08
C PRO A 393 -14.99 8.95 -6.92
N MET A 394 -14.97 7.83 -7.65
CA MET A 394 -16.08 6.86 -7.66
C MET A 394 -15.71 5.48 -7.09
N THR A 395 -14.44 5.24 -6.75
CA THR A 395 -13.93 3.88 -6.48
C THR A 395 -13.98 3.47 -5.01
N TYR A 396 -14.32 4.37 -4.09
CA TYR A 396 -14.19 4.09 -2.66
C TYR A 396 -15.45 4.32 -1.83
N GLU A 397 -16.53 4.91 -2.34
CA GLU A 397 -17.72 5.13 -1.51
C GLU A 397 -18.40 3.80 -1.18
N GLY A 398 -18.65 3.52 0.11
CA GLY A 398 -19.33 2.31 0.57
C GLY A 398 -18.50 1.02 0.55
N VAL A 399 -17.17 1.12 0.41
CA VAL A 399 -16.25 -0.03 0.36
C VAL A 399 -15.67 -0.31 1.75
N ASP A 400 -16.05 -1.43 2.37
CA ASP A 400 -15.40 -1.86 3.61
C ASP A 400 -13.92 -2.23 3.36
N ARG A 401 -13.01 -1.51 4.01
CA ARG A 401 -11.55 -1.70 3.93
C ARG A 401 -10.96 -2.45 5.12
N SER A 402 -11.75 -2.83 6.12
CA SER A 402 -11.23 -3.45 7.33
C SER A 402 -10.47 -4.77 7.04
N PRO A 403 -9.30 -5.00 7.68
CA PRO A 403 -8.55 -6.23 7.49
C PRO A 403 -9.39 -7.49 7.72
N LYS A 404 -9.23 -8.50 6.86
CA LYS A 404 -9.90 -9.80 6.98
C LYS A 404 -8.92 -10.81 7.56
N PHE A 405 -9.13 -11.21 8.80
CA PHE A 405 -8.31 -12.22 9.46
C PHE A 405 -8.63 -13.61 8.91
N PRO A 406 -7.62 -14.45 8.63
CA PRO A 406 -7.87 -15.85 8.33
C PRO A 406 -8.61 -16.49 9.50
N ALA A 407 -9.60 -17.34 9.21
CA ALA A 407 -10.25 -18.11 10.27
C ALA A 407 -9.17 -18.94 10.97
N SER A 408 -9.08 -18.85 12.30
CA SER A 408 -8.31 -19.81 13.08
C SER A 408 -8.83 -21.20 12.69
N GLU A 409 -7.96 -22.10 12.23
CA GLU A 409 -8.26 -23.52 12.29
C GLU A 409 -8.51 -23.83 13.76
N GLU A 410 -9.79 -23.81 14.17
CA GLU A 410 -10.19 -24.40 15.43
C GLU A 410 -9.77 -25.86 15.33
N CYS A 411 -8.81 -26.27 16.16
CA CYS A 411 -8.54 -27.67 16.41
C CYS A 411 -9.88 -28.32 16.76
N ASP A 412 -10.35 -29.17 15.85
CA ASP A 412 -11.53 -30.00 16.05
C ASP A 412 -11.21 -31.04 17.14
N ASP A 413 -11.40 -30.65 18.40
CA ASP A 413 -11.32 -31.51 19.59
C ASP A 413 -12.56 -32.42 19.69
N THR A 414 -13.08 -32.91 18.56
CA THR A 414 -14.14 -33.92 18.51
C THR A 414 -13.79 -35.12 17.64
N LEU A 415 -12.64 -35.74 17.91
CA LEU A 415 -12.40 -37.14 17.55
C LEU A 415 -12.56 -38.05 18.77
N VAL A 416 -13.83 -38.41 19.01
CA VAL A 416 -14.34 -39.76 19.29
C VAL A 416 -13.39 -40.69 20.08
N ASN A 417 -13.62 -40.77 21.40
CA ASN A 417 -13.34 -41.98 22.18
C ASN A 417 -14.52 -42.95 21.99
N GLU A 418 -14.46 -43.81 20.97
CA GLU A 418 -15.28 -45.02 20.88
C GLU A 418 -14.38 -46.16 20.40
N ASP A 419 -13.96 -47.00 21.36
CA ASP A 419 -14.07 -48.47 21.27
C ASP A 419 -13.20 -49.10 22.37
N CYS A 420 -13.86 -49.67 23.39
CA CYS A 420 -13.40 -50.85 24.12
C CYS A 420 -14.58 -51.48 24.88
N ASP A 421 -15.29 -52.31 24.13
CA ASP A 421 -15.69 -53.68 24.46
C ASP A 421 -16.88 -53.96 25.40
N GLU A 422 -17.73 -54.83 24.87
CA GLU A 422 -18.96 -55.35 25.43
C GLU A 422 -18.68 -56.30 26.61
N THR A 423 -19.42 -56.16 27.71
CA THR A 423 -19.88 -57.34 28.46
C THR A 423 -21.28 -57.12 28.99
N LEU A 424 -22.16 -58.02 28.58
CA LEU A 424 -23.53 -58.19 29.04
C LEU A 424 -23.54 -58.73 30.49
N VAL A 425 -24.54 -58.31 31.26
CA VAL A 425 -25.58 -59.14 31.95
C VAL A 425 -26.06 -58.44 33.22
N ASN A 426 -27.39 -58.33 33.32
CA ASN A 426 -28.19 -57.84 34.44
C ASN A 426 -27.91 -58.59 35.76
N GLU A 427 -28.08 -57.93 36.90
CA GLU A 427 -29.17 -58.19 37.88
C GLU A 427 -28.97 -57.38 39.18
N ASP A 428 -30.11 -56.93 39.70
CA ASP A 428 -30.47 -56.51 41.06
C ASP A 428 -29.38 -56.26 42.13
N GLU A 429 -29.44 -55.09 42.75
CA GLU A 429 -29.82 -54.90 44.18
C GLU A 429 -29.60 -53.42 44.58
N SER A 430 -30.64 -52.79 45.14
CA SER A 430 -30.48 -51.72 46.16
C SER A 430 -30.67 -52.39 47.53
N PRO A 431 -30.42 -51.76 48.71
CA PRO A 431 -29.97 -50.39 49.01
C PRO A 431 -28.97 -50.31 50.21
N GLU A 432 -28.80 -49.10 50.79
CA GLU A 432 -28.33 -48.82 52.18
C GLU A 432 -26.83 -49.02 52.48
N SER A 433 -26.18 -48.40 53.47
CA SER A 433 -26.38 -47.23 54.34
C SER A 433 -25.03 -47.04 55.10
N SER A 434 -24.93 -45.95 55.88
CA SER A 434 -23.93 -45.70 56.94
C SER A 434 -22.50 -45.41 56.45
N GLY A 435 -21.76 -44.47 57.02
CA GLY A 435 -21.88 -43.77 58.29
C GLY A 435 -20.47 -43.57 58.82
N ASP A 436 -20.28 -42.46 59.53
CA ASP A 436 -19.14 -42.15 60.40
C ASP A 436 -17.77 -41.88 59.75
N GLU A 437 -16.89 -41.06 60.30
CA GLU A 437 -16.91 -39.87 61.16
C GLU A 437 -15.41 -39.63 61.44
N SER A 438 -15.06 -38.41 61.84
CA SER A 438 -13.95 -38.10 62.74
C SER A 438 -12.48 -38.22 62.29
N THR A 439 -11.93 -37.05 61.96
CA THR A 439 -10.83 -36.34 62.67
C THR A 439 -9.63 -37.11 63.25
N SER A 440 -8.42 -36.66 62.90
CA SER A 440 -7.38 -36.35 63.90
C SER A 440 -6.38 -35.29 63.41
N TRP A 441 -6.24 -34.24 64.21
CA TRP A 441 -5.14 -33.26 64.21
C TRP A 441 -3.90 -33.81 64.95
N VAL A 442 -2.81 -32.99 64.96
CA VAL A 442 -1.62 -32.98 65.86
C VAL A 442 -0.39 -33.70 65.27
N ASP A 443 0.86 -33.21 65.27
CA ASP A 443 1.56 -31.94 65.55
C ASP A 443 2.98 -32.08 64.93
N LEU A 444 3.60 -31.00 64.41
CA LEU A 444 4.80 -30.29 64.91
C LEU A 444 6.08 -31.10 65.28
N GLY A 445 7.21 -30.60 64.77
CA GLY A 445 8.59 -30.94 65.18
C GLY A 445 9.57 -30.84 64.00
N ASP A 446 10.05 -29.66 63.59
CA ASP A 446 11.12 -28.84 64.19
C ASP A 446 12.54 -29.19 63.65
N GLY A 447 13.31 -28.13 63.37
CA GLY A 447 14.76 -28.11 63.42
C GLY A 447 15.54 -28.27 62.11
N GLY A 448 16.23 -27.20 61.68
CA GLY A 448 17.53 -27.36 61.01
C GLY A 448 17.90 -26.35 59.94
N ASP A 449 18.24 -25.14 60.38
CA ASP A 449 19.05 -24.11 59.74
C ASP A 449 20.32 -24.67 59.02
N TRP A 450 20.79 -24.00 57.96
CA TRP A 450 22.18 -23.52 57.78
C TRP A 450 22.36 -22.87 56.40
N SER A 451 23.06 -21.75 56.44
CA SER A 451 23.22 -20.74 55.40
C SER A 451 24.65 -20.70 54.84
N PHE A 452 24.80 -19.97 53.73
CA PHE A 452 26.02 -19.40 53.11
C PHE A 452 27.03 -20.33 52.43
N VAL A 453 27.18 -20.17 51.11
CA VAL A 453 28.23 -19.34 50.45
C VAL A 453 27.63 -18.65 49.24
#